data_AF-A0AA39ZHW5-F1
#
_entry.id   AF-A0AA39ZHW5-F1
#
_cell.length_a   1.000
_cell.length_b   1.000
_cell.length_c   1.000
_cell.angle_alpha   90.00
_cell.angle_beta   90.00
_cell.angle_gamma   90.00
#
_symmetry.space_group_name_H-M   'P 1'
#
loop_
_entity.id
_entity.type
_entity.pdbx_description
1 polymer ?
#
loop_
_entity_poly.entity_id
_entity_poly.type
_entity_poly.pdbx_seq_one_letter_code
_entity_poly.pdbx_strand_id
1 'polypeptide(L)'
;MLRSLLPLGVALLGATSVLAVDPPSCSLDKKCPEEAPCCSQYNQCGVGAFCLGGCDPRMSFSIDSCVPAPVCKDKTYKMDSLDRYKHISEYLGDSSKVDWVGQGEPLLYNGHTLLTMPPKSVGTVLATTTYMWYGNVKARIKSSRGAGVVTAFILFGDVKDEIDFEWVGVDLNTVQTNYYFQGITDYGNTGNLTVDDSYNKFHDYEIQWTPDEIRWLVDGKVGRVKKRSETWNATSQQWNFPQTPSRVQISIWPGGLETNAKGTIDWAGGKIDWNSDEIKKYGYYFATFGEIKVECWKTDKAPGTNKGISYYYNDISATNNTVVDSNKPTILKSFLGTGTNMNKGDKAQSGSASQSSAVHAIPGGGVVGSGNTPGVDGNGGSGSSGGSGSGSSSGGAASNPGCSSDGFVQNCGQAATDGGDGNNSNNAVRGADRTLGASAFAVIIGIAGLLFL
;
A
#
# COMPACT_ATOMS: atom_id res chain seq x y z
N MET A 1 52.60 -47.67 24.99
CA MET A 1 52.21 -47.30 23.62
C MET A 1 50.88 -47.98 23.31
N LEU A 2 49.78 -47.23 23.35
CA LEU A 2 48.49 -47.70 22.85
C LEU A 2 47.81 -46.49 22.18
N ARG A 3 47.75 -46.54 20.84
CA ARG A 3 46.95 -45.64 20.01
C ARG A 3 45.53 -46.18 19.98
N SER A 4 44.52 -45.34 20.18
CA SER A 4 43.21 -45.53 19.55
C SER A 4 42.42 -44.21 19.54
N LEU A 5 41.60 -44.08 18.52
CA LEU A 5 41.06 -42.86 17.93
C LEU A 5 39.81 -42.34 18.65
N LEU A 6 39.65 -41.02 18.71
CA LEU A 6 38.38 -40.34 18.98
C LEU A 6 38.12 -39.35 17.83
N PRO A 7 36.92 -39.33 17.24
CA PRO A 7 36.63 -38.60 16.01
C PRO A 7 36.40 -37.11 16.27
N LEU A 8 36.93 -36.27 15.39
CA LEU A 8 36.51 -34.87 15.26
C LEU A 8 35.04 -34.85 14.82
N GLY A 9 34.15 -34.44 15.72
CA GLY A 9 32.81 -34.02 15.36
C GLY A 9 32.88 -32.64 14.70
N VAL A 10 32.78 -32.60 13.37
CA VAL A 10 32.55 -31.35 12.63
C VAL A 10 31.10 -30.95 12.88
N ALA A 11 30.87 -29.98 13.74
CA ALA A 11 29.59 -29.30 13.84
C ALA A 11 29.41 -28.43 12.58
N LEU A 12 28.73 -28.97 11.56
CA LEU A 12 28.17 -28.15 10.49
C LEU A 12 27.06 -27.29 11.11
N LEU A 13 27.41 -26.06 11.48
CA LEU A 13 26.44 -24.97 11.60
C LEU A 13 25.95 -24.66 10.17
N GLY A 14 24.95 -25.40 9.74
CA GLY A 14 24.18 -25.06 8.55
C GLY A 14 23.46 -23.75 8.80
N ALA A 15 24.05 -22.65 8.34
CA ALA A 15 23.32 -21.41 8.15
C ALA A 15 22.26 -21.69 7.07
N THR A 16 21.05 -22.04 7.49
CA THR A 16 19.89 -22.05 6.60
C THR A 16 19.67 -20.61 6.19
N SER A 17 20.09 -20.28 4.97
CA SER A 17 19.64 -19.10 4.27
C SER A 17 18.12 -19.20 4.25
N VAL A 18 17.45 -18.34 5.01
CA VAL A 18 16.00 -18.18 4.91
C VAL A 18 15.77 -17.57 3.53
N LEU A 19 15.63 -18.43 2.52
CA LEU A 19 15.06 -18.03 1.24
C LEU A 19 13.67 -17.50 1.59
N ALA A 20 13.40 -16.24 1.27
CA ALA A 20 12.06 -15.69 1.35
C ALA A 20 11.16 -16.54 0.45
N VAL A 21 10.40 -17.46 1.04
CA VAL A 21 9.41 -18.26 0.32
C VAL A 21 8.27 -17.30 -0.01
N ASP A 22 7.93 -17.19 -1.29
CA ASP A 22 6.77 -16.42 -1.71
C ASP A 22 5.53 -16.90 -0.93
N PRO A 23 4.73 -15.99 -0.35
CA PRO A 23 3.56 -16.39 0.41
C PRO A 23 2.61 -17.21 -0.48
N PRO A 24 1.96 -18.27 0.06
CA PRO A 24 1.05 -19.09 -0.72
C PRO A 24 -0.04 -18.24 -1.39
N SER A 25 -0.44 -18.58 -2.60
CA SER A 25 -1.54 -17.89 -3.28
C SER A 25 -2.91 -18.42 -2.88
N CYS A 26 -3.93 -17.56 -2.93
CA CYS A 26 -5.34 -17.87 -2.73
C CYS A 26 -6.20 -17.43 -3.91
N SER A 27 -7.34 -18.10 -4.09
CA SER A 27 -8.40 -17.77 -5.05
C SER A 27 -9.74 -18.29 -4.53
N LEU A 28 -10.83 -18.05 -5.26
CA LEU A 28 -12.13 -18.64 -4.92
C LEU A 28 -12.09 -20.18 -4.90
N ASP A 29 -11.25 -20.79 -5.74
CA ASP A 29 -11.08 -22.24 -5.85
C ASP A 29 -9.95 -22.79 -4.96
N LYS A 30 -9.14 -21.91 -4.36
CA LYS A 30 -7.97 -22.28 -3.56
C LYS A 30 -7.91 -21.43 -2.30
N LYS A 31 -8.40 -21.97 -1.19
CA LYS A 31 -8.31 -21.30 0.12
C LYS A 31 -6.87 -21.23 0.62
N CYS A 32 -6.61 -20.23 1.46
CA CYS A 32 -5.39 -20.19 2.25
C CYS A 32 -5.28 -21.38 3.24
N PRO A 33 -4.05 -21.83 3.56
CA PRO A 33 -3.82 -22.85 4.58
C PRO A 33 -3.98 -22.29 6.00
N GLU A 34 -4.16 -23.16 6.99
CA GLU A 34 -4.41 -22.77 8.40
C GLU A 34 -3.29 -21.92 9.00
N GLU A 35 -2.04 -22.19 8.63
CA GLU A 35 -0.84 -21.52 9.15
C GLU A 35 -0.67 -20.09 8.61
N ALA A 36 -1.31 -19.79 7.47
CA ALA A 36 -1.31 -18.49 6.81
C ALA A 36 -2.74 -18.14 6.36
N PRO A 37 -3.70 -18.01 7.30
CA PRO A 37 -5.13 -18.22 7.01
C PRO A 37 -5.81 -17.05 6.29
N CYS A 38 -5.15 -15.91 6.17
CA CYS A 38 -5.75 -14.68 5.64
C CYS A 38 -5.35 -14.44 4.20
N CYS A 39 -6.32 -14.38 3.31
CA CYS A 39 -6.11 -14.04 1.90
C CYS A 39 -6.13 -12.53 1.71
N SER A 40 -4.98 -11.91 1.50
CA SER A 40 -4.86 -10.47 1.25
C SER A 40 -5.46 -10.05 -0.08
N GLN A 41 -5.63 -8.73 -0.28
CA GLN A 41 -6.15 -8.14 -1.51
C GLN A 41 -5.35 -8.55 -2.77
N TYR A 42 -4.08 -8.90 -2.58
CA TYR A 42 -3.15 -9.34 -3.61
C TYR A 42 -3.20 -10.85 -3.89
N ASN A 43 -4.23 -11.56 -3.42
CA ASN A 43 -4.39 -13.00 -3.56
C ASN A 43 -3.23 -13.81 -2.93
N GLN A 44 -2.67 -13.31 -1.83
CA GLN A 44 -1.58 -13.95 -1.10
C GLN A 44 -1.97 -14.20 0.35
N CYS A 45 -1.58 -15.36 0.85
CA CYS A 45 -1.90 -15.91 2.16
C CYS A 45 -0.87 -15.49 3.21
N GLY A 46 -1.34 -15.11 4.39
CA GLY A 46 -0.46 -14.71 5.49
C GLY A 46 -1.18 -14.55 6.83
N VAL A 47 -0.48 -13.88 7.74
CA VAL A 47 -0.95 -13.47 9.07
C VAL A 47 -0.72 -11.98 9.28
N GLY A 48 -1.23 -11.39 10.35
CA GLY A 48 -0.97 -10.00 10.69
C GLY A 48 -1.57 -9.03 9.68
N ALA A 49 -0.73 -8.29 8.97
CA ALA A 49 -1.16 -7.29 7.99
C ALA A 49 -2.05 -7.87 6.87
N PHE A 50 -1.85 -9.14 6.51
CA PHE A 50 -2.67 -9.84 5.52
C PHE A 50 -4.12 -10.07 5.99
N CYS A 51 -4.34 -10.07 7.30
CA CYS A 51 -5.64 -10.26 7.92
C CYS A 51 -6.40 -8.94 8.13
N LEU A 52 -5.72 -7.80 7.98
CA LEU A 52 -6.33 -6.48 8.08
C LEU A 52 -6.98 -6.11 6.74
N GLY A 53 -7.28 -4.82 6.55
CA GLY A 53 -8.07 -4.37 5.42
C GLY A 53 -7.57 -4.86 4.05
N GLY A 54 -8.50 -5.38 3.25
CA GLY A 54 -8.27 -6.09 2.00
C GLY A 54 -8.27 -7.61 2.14
N CYS A 55 -8.49 -8.16 3.34
CA CYS A 55 -8.56 -9.60 3.55
C CYS A 55 -9.89 -10.18 3.04
N ASP A 56 -9.87 -11.04 2.03
CA ASP A 56 -11.06 -11.66 1.46
C ASP A 56 -11.44 -12.94 2.23
N PRO A 57 -12.54 -12.95 3.02
CA PRO A 57 -12.94 -14.14 3.78
C PRO A 57 -13.38 -15.30 2.88
N ARG A 58 -13.81 -15.03 1.64
CA ARG A 58 -14.21 -16.07 0.68
C ARG A 58 -13.02 -16.85 0.17
N MET A 59 -11.82 -16.29 0.20
CA MET A 59 -10.57 -16.94 -0.25
C MET A 59 -9.65 -17.32 0.93
N SER A 60 -10.02 -16.92 2.15
CA SER A 60 -9.33 -17.26 3.38
C SER A 60 -9.64 -18.68 3.86
N PHE A 61 -8.82 -19.20 4.79
CA PHE A 61 -8.96 -20.54 5.37
C PHE A 61 -10.35 -20.75 6.00
N SER A 62 -10.84 -19.74 6.72
CA SER A 62 -12.18 -19.69 7.31
C SER A 62 -12.77 -18.29 7.17
N ILE A 63 -14.09 -18.16 7.34
CA ILE A 63 -14.78 -16.86 7.25
C ILE A 63 -14.33 -15.88 8.36
N ASP A 64 -13.91 -16.39 9.52
CA ASP A 64 -13.42 -15.61 10.65
C ASP A 64 -11.89 -15.36 10.60
N SER A 65 -11.20 -15.79 9.54
CA SER A 65 -9.75 -15.60 9.41
C SER A 65 -9.36 -14.12 9.32
N CYS A 66 -10.19 -13.32 8.63
CA CYS A 66 -9.97 -11.89 8.47
C CYS A 66 -10.36 -11.12 9.75
N VAL A 67 -9.62 -10.06 10.04
CA VAL A 67 -9.95 -9.14 11.13
C VAL A 67 -11.15 -8.28 10.71
N PRO A 68 -12.16 -8.10 11.58
CA PRO A 68 -13.29 -7.22 11.31
C PRO A 68 -12.86 -5.80 10.93
N ALA A 69 -13.49 -5.26 9.88
CA ALA A 69 -13.12 -3.99 9.25
C ALA A 69 -13.69 -2.79 10.04
N PRO A 70 -12.88 -1.79 10.45
CA PRO A 70 -13.39 -0.65 11.22
C PRO A 70 -14.48 0.15 10.50
N VAL A 71 -15.56 0.48 11.21
CA VAL A 71 -16.71 1.22 10.69
C VAL A 71 -16.34 2.69 10.38
N CYS A 72 -16.88 3.21 9.28
CA CYS A 72 -16.75 4.60 8.83
C CYS A 72 -17.17 5.63 9.89
N LYS A 73 -16.49 6.78 9.85
CA LYS A 73 -16.91 8.02 10.53
C LYS A 73 -16.86 9.16 9.55
N ASP A 74 -17.82 10.09 9.63
CA ASP A 74 -17.78 11.30 8.82
C ASP A 74 -16.47 12.02 9.13
N LYS A 75 -15.69 12.29 8.09
CA LYS A 75 -14.33 12.79 8.27
C LYS A 75 -13.84 13.56 7.07
N THR A 76 -13.13 14.63 7.37
CA THR A 76 -12.34 15.39 6.40
C THR A 76 -10.87 15.10 6.64
N TYR A 77 -10.22 14.50 5.65
CA TYR A 77 -8.77 14.32 5.57
C TYR A 77 -8.18 15.50 4.80
N LYS A 78 -7.44 16.37 5.47
CA LYS A 78 -6.88 17.59 4.84
C LYS A 78 -5.77 17.31 3.81
N MET A 79 -5.13 16.14 3.92
CA MET A 79 -3.99 15.73 3.09
C MET A 79 -2.79 16.70 3.15
N ASP A 80 -2.63 17.41 4.26
CA ASP A 80 -1.57 18.40 4.52
C ASP A 80 -0.49 17.90 5.51
N SER A 81 -0.66 16.69 6.06
CA SER A 81 0.26 16.04 6.99
C SER A 81 0.27 14.52 6.81
N LEU A 82 1.39 13.87 7.16
CA LEU A 82 1.54 12.41 7.22
C LEU A 82 1.51 11.86 8.65
N ASP A 83 1.17 12.65 9.67
CA ASP A 83 1.20 12.23 11.09
C ASP A 83 0.27 11.05 11.40
N ARG A 84 -0.83 10.93 10.63
CA ARG A 84 -1.82 9.85 10.75
C ARG A 84 -1.70 8.82 9.62
N TYR A 85 -0.58 8.80 8.91
CA TYR A 85 -0.22 7.76 7.96
C TYR A 85 0.66 6.69 8.64
N LYS A 86 0.46 5.43 8.26
CA LYS A 86 1.37 4.33 8.61
C LYS A 86 1.66 3.43 7.42
N HIS A 87 2.91 3.00 7.33
CA HIS A 87 3.26 1.92 6.41
C HIS A 87 2.53 0.63 6.83
N ILE A 88 2.13 -0.19 5.87
CA ILE A 88 1.37 -1.42 6.12
C ILE A 88 2.05 -2.39 7.10
N SER A 89 3.39 -2.40 7.12
CA SER A 89 4.19 -3.22 8.04
C SER A 89 4.21 -2.72 9.48
N GLU A 90 3.55 -1.61 9.79
CA GLU A 90 3.48 -1.02 11.13
C GLU A 90 2.04 -0.90 11.66
N TYR A 91 1.04 -1.09 10.79
CA TYR A 91 -0.35 -0.92 11.15
C TYR A 91 -0.97 -2.21 11.71
N LEU A 92 -1.57 -2.13 12.90
CA LEU A 92 -2.19 -3.26 13.60
C LEU A 92 -3.73 -3.17 13.68
N GLY A 93 -4.37 -2.26 12.95
CA GLY A 93 -5.85 -2.16 12.92
C GLY A 93 -6.48 -1.10 13.82
N ASP A 94 -5.70 -0.23 14.46
CA ASP A 94 -6.20 0.88 15.29
C ASP A 94 -6.51 2.14 14.44
N SER A 95 -7.73 2.21 13.90
CA SER A 95 -8.21 3.34 13.10
C SER A 95 -8.42 4.64 13.91
N SER A 96 -8.38 4.59 15.25
CA SER A 96 -8.48 5.80 16.06
C SER A 96 -7.21 6.65 15.98
N LYS A 97 -6.06 6.00 15.75
CA LYS A 97 -4.73 6.63 15.67
C LYS A 97 -4.25 6.88 14.24
N VAL A 98 -4.63 6.02 13.31
CA VAL A 98 -4.15 6.03 11.93
C VAL A 98 -5.33 6.22 10.99
N ASP A 99 -5.21 7.15 10.06
CA ASP A 99 -6.21 7.43 9.03
C ASP A 99 -5.91 6.70 7.74
N TRP A 100 -4.63 6.64 7.39
CA TRP A 100 -4.16 6.09 6.13
C TRP A 100 -3.13 4.99 6.41
N VAL A 101 -3.37 3.82 5.84
CA VAL A 101 -2.36 2.77 5.74
C VAL A 101 -1.93 2.67 4.29
N GLY A 102 -0.64 2.44 4.03
CA GLY A 102 -0.19 2.38 2.65
C GLY A 102 1.20 1.82 2.45
N GLN A 103 1.61 1.88 1.19
CA GLN A 103 2.89 1.42 0.66
C GLN A 103 3.37 2.43 -0.39
N GLY A 104 4.68 2.48 -0.60
CA GLY A 104 5.32 3.51 -1.42
C GLY A 104 5.70 4.75 -0.62
N GLU A 105 5.96 5.84 -1.32
CA GLU A 105 6.56 7.05 -0.78
C GLU A 105 5.61 8.26 -0.97
N PRO A 106 4.69 8.50 -0.02
CA PRO A 106 3.94 9.75 0.00
C PRO A 106 4.85 10.90 0.45
N LEU A 107 4.73 12.06 -0.19
CA LEU A 107 5.47 13.28 0.15
C LEU A 107 4.51 14.43 0.41
N LEU A 108 4.94 15.44 1.17
CA LEU A 108 4.18 16.68 1.35
C LEU A 108 4.73 17.77 0.43
N TYR A 109 3.85 18.48 -0.25
CA TYR A 109 4.19 19.62 -1.09
C TYR A 109 3.06 20.64 -1.12
N ASN A 110 3.38 21.90 -0.76
CA ASN A 110 2.44 23.03 -0.76
C ASN A 110 1.08 22.75 -0.05
N GLY A 111 1.12 22.08 1.10
CA GLY A 111 -0.11 21.75 1.86
C GLY A 111 -0.94 20.62 1.27
N HIS A 112 -0.35 19.82 0.37
CA HIS A 112 -0.97 18.65 -0.25
C HIS A 112 -0.08 17.42 -0.11
N THR A 113 -0.67 16.24 -0.30
CA THR A 113 0.07 14.97 -0.34
C THR A 113 0.30 14.57 -1.79
N LEU A 114 1.56 14.34 -2.14
CA LEU A 114 1.96 13.71 -3.39
C LEU A 114 2.05 12.21 -3.17
N LEU A 115 1.42 11.43 -4.04
CA LEU A 115 1.77 10.01 -4.18
C LEU A 115 2.77 9.90 -5.30
N THR A 116 3.92 9.27 -5.05
CA THR A 116 5.04 9.21 -5.99
C THR A 116 5.19 7.83 -6.63
N MET A 117 5.78 7.82 -7.82
CA MET A 117 6.19 6.62 -8.53
C MET A 117 7.59 6.83 -9.11
N PRO A 118 8.64 6.54 -8.31
CA PRO A 118 10.02 6.54 -8.78
C PRO A 118 10.27 5.50 -9.90
N PRO A 119 11.36 5.64 -10.68
CA PRO A 119 11.72 4.69 -11.72
C PRO A 119 11.73 3.25 -11.27
N LYS A 120 11.04 2.38 -12.03
CA LYS A 120 10.96 0.93 -11.79
C LYS A 120 10.35 0.55 -10.43
N SER A 121 9.67 1.49 -9.78
CA SER A 121 8.81 1.21 -8.65
C SER A 121 7.44 0.75 -9.12
N VAL A 122 6.65 0.33 -8.14
CA VAL A 122 5.25 -0.04 -8.28
C VAL A 122 4.29 1.09 -7.89
N GLY A 123 4.83 2.29 -7.66
CA GLY A 123 4.07 3.45 -7.25
C GLY A 123 3.74 3.48 -5.77
N THR A 124 2.72 4.26 -5.43
CA THR A 124 2.29 4.51 -4.05
C THR A 124 0.78 4.35 -3.95
N VAL A 125 0.33 3.66 -2.92
CA VAL A 125 -1.10 3.49 -2.60
C VAL A 125 -1.34 3.78 -1.12
N LEU A 126 -2.35 4.60 -0.85
CA LEU A 126 -2.87 4.81 0.49
C LEU A 126 -4.33 4.37 0.54
N ALA A 127 -4.71 3.72 1.63
CA ALA A 127 -6.06 3.27 1.90
C ALA A 127 -6.54 3.78 3.26
N THR A 128 -7.80 4.21 3.36
CA THR A 128 -8.37 4.57 4.66
C THR A 128 -8.43 3.35 5.57
N THR A 129 -8.24 3.58 6.87
CA THR A 129 -8.33 2.54 7.90
C THR A 129 -9.76 2.21 8.32
N THR A 130 -10.74 2.96 7.80
CA THR A 130 -12.18 2.75 8.02
C THR A 130 -12.89 2.46 6.70
N TYR A 131 -14.00 1.72 6.80
CA TYR A 131 -14.81 1.26 5.68
C TYR A 131 -16.17 1.94 5.69
N MET A 132 -16.55 2.57 4.60
CA MET A 132 -17.90 3.08 4.38
C MET A 132 -18.77 2.01 3.73
N TRP A 133 -20.04 1.96 4.13
CA TRP A 133 -21.02 1.09 3.53
C TRP A 133 -22.16 1.95 3.02
N TYR A 134 -22.05 2.35 1.75
CA TYR A 134 -22.74 3.50 1.17
C TYR A 134 -22.30 4.85 1.80
N GLY A 135 -22.73 5.94 1.19
CA GLY A 135 -22.44 7.31 1.61
C GLY A 135 -21.90 8.15 0.47
N ASN A 136 -21.08 9.14 0.82
CA ASN A 136 -20.45 10.04 -0.12
C ASN A 136 -18.96 10.14 0.15
N VAL A 137 -18.14 10.17 -0.90
CA VAL A 137 -16.74 10.56 -0.80
C VAL A 137 -16.40 11.57 -1.89
N LYS A 138 -15.74 12.65 -1.49
CA LYS A 138 -15.28 13.73 -2.38
C LYS A 138 -13.78 13.93 -2.19
N ALA A 139 -13.02 13.94 -3.27
CA ALA A 139 -11.58 14.11 -3.25
C ALA A 139 -11.14 15.21 -4.21
N ARG A 140 -10.29 16.12 -3.74
CA ARG A 140 -9.67 17.16 -4.55
C ARG A 140 -8.35 16.65 -5.13
N ILE A 141 -8.26 16.45 -6.44
CA ILE A 141 -7.16 15.69 -7.07
C ILE A 141 -6.58 16.45 -8.28
N LYS A 142 -5.25 16.33 -8.46
CA LYS A 142 -4.58 16.46 -9.76
C LYS A 142 -3.95 15.12 -10.11
N SER A 143 -4.28 14.59 -11.28
CA SER A 143 -3.71 13.34 -11.77
C SER A 143 -2.24 13.49 -12.14
N SER A 144 -1.57 12.37 -12.37
CA SER A 144 -0.29 12.34 -13.07
C SER A 144 -0.45 12.42 -14.59
N ARG A 145 0.67 12.38 -15.32
CA ARG A 145 0.72 12.37 -16.80
C ARG A 145 1.82 11.45 -17.32
N GLY A 146 1.75 11.15 -18.62
CA GLY A 146 2.70 10.31 -19.34
C GLY A 146 2.14 8.94 -19.70
N ALA A 147 2.71 8.33 -20.74
CA ALA A 147 2.38 6.97 -21.16
C ALA A 147 2.57 5.97 -20.03
N GLY A 148 1.57 5.10 -19.84
CA GLY A 148 1.62 4.02 -18.86
C GLY A 148 1.47 4.46 -17.40
N VAL A 149 1.35 5.75 -17.10
CA VAL A 149 1.18 6.27 -15.74
C VAL A 149 -0.30 6.41 -15.43
N VAL A 150 -0.77 5.73 -14.39
CA VAL A 150 -2.18 5.75 -13.99
C VAL A 150 -2.31 6.36 -12.61
N THR A 151 -3.27 7.27 -12.44
CA THR A 151 -3.73 7.74 -11.12
C THR A 151 -5.09 7.10 -10.84
N ALA A 152 -5.37 6.71 -9.61
CA ALA A 152 -6.67 6.16 -9.25
C ALA A 152 -7.22 6.70 -7.93
N PHE A 153 -8.55 6.78 -7.86
CA PHE A 153 -9.34 7.08 -6.67
C PHE A 153 -10.52 6.11 -6.62
N ILE A 154 -10.48 5.21 -5.65
CA ILE A 154 -11.26 3.98 -5.65
C ILE A 154 -11.97 3.80 -4.29
N LEU A 155 -13.21 3.32 -4.30
CA LEU A 155 -13.81 2.62 -3.18
C LEU A 155 -13.60 1.13 -3.38
N PHE A 156 -12.79 0.49 -2.52
CA PHE A 156 -12.44 -0.92 -2.66
C PHE A 156 -12.83 -1.73 -1.42
N GLY A 157 -13.64 -2.76 -1.62
CA GLY A 157 -14.12 -3.67 -0.57
C GLY A 157 -13.25 -4.91 -0.41
N ASP A 158 -13.33 -5.54 0.76
CA ASP A 158 -12.56 -6.74 1.08
C ASP A 158 -12.89 -7.93 0.17
N VAL A 159 -14.12 -7.97 -0.34
CA VAL A 159 -14.58 -8.96 -1.33
C VAL A 159 -14.54 -8.43 -2.75
N LYS A 160 -13.78 -7.35 -2.99
CA LYS A 160 -13.51 -6.78 -4.32
C LYS A 160 -14.74 -6.18 -5.03
N ASP A 161 -15.69 -5.68 -4.24
CA ASP A 161 -16.58 -4.63 -4.76
C ASP A 161 -15.74 -3.37 -4.99
N GLU A 162 -15.92 -2.74 -6.15
CA GLU A 162 -15.10 -1.61 -6.59
C GLU A 162 -15.96 -0.53 -7.24
N ILE A 163 -15.62 0.74 -6.97
CA ILE A 163 -16.15 1.93 -7.66
C ILE A 163 -14.99 2.89 -7.82
N ASP A 164 -14.68 3.30 -9.05
CA ASP A 164 -13.45 4.03 -9.30
C ASP A 164 -13.60 5.26 -10.20
N PHE A 165 -12.61 6.14 -10.04
CA PHE A 165 -12.12 7.05 -11.06
C PHE A 165 -10.68 6.65 -11.41
N GLU A 166 -10.35 6.58 -12.70
CA GLU A 166 -8.99 6.35 -13.20
C GLU A 166 -8.59 7.39 -14.24
N TRP A 167 -7.39 7.94 -14.12
CA TRP A 167 -6.78 8.83 -15.09
C TRP A 167 -5.61 8.13 -15.76
N VAL A 168 -5.70 7.96 -17.08
CA VAL A 168 -4.60 7.47 -17.89
C VAL A 168 -3.78 8.68 -18.34
N GLY A 169 -2.49 8.71 -17.98
CA GLY A 169 -1.65 9.90 -18.10
C GLY A 169 -1.42 10.43 -19.52
N VAL A 170 -1.82 9.71 -20.57
CA VAL A 170 -1.79 10.22 -21.96
C VAL A 170 -3.00 11.06 -22.33
N ASP A 171 -4.10 10.96 -21.58
CA ASP A 171 -5.31 11.74 -21.79
C ASP A 171 -5.64 12.55 -20.53
N LEU A 172 -5.31 13.84 -20.59
CA LEU A 172 -5.48 14.78 -19.47
C LEU A 172 -6.85 15.47 -19.47
N ASN A 173 -7.72 15.17 -20.44
CA ASN A 173 -9.05 15.77 -20.54
C ASN A 173 -10.18 14.76 -20.30
N THR A 174 -9.82 13.53 -19.94
CA THR A 174 -10.77 12.47 -19.63
C THR A 174 -10.41 11.82 -18.31
N VAL A 175 -11.42 11.58 -17.48
CA VAL A 175 -11.36 10.61 -16.40
C VAL A 175 -12.27 9.44 -16.72
N GLN A 176 -11.77 8.22 -16.52
CA GLN A 176 -12.54 7.00 -16.65
C GLN A 176 -13.24 6.70 -15.32
N THR A 177 -14.42 6.11 -15.41
CA THR A 177 -15.21 5.63 -14.27
C THR A 177 -15.54 4.18 -14.50
N ASN A 178 -15.44 3.38 -13.47
CA ASN A 178 -15.80 1.97 -13.54
C ASN A 178 -16.35 1.48 -12.21
N TYR A 179 -16.88 0.26 -12.26
CA TYR A 179 -17.28 -0.45 -11.06
C TYR A 179 -17.18 -1.96 -11.31
N TYR A 180 -16.90 -2.70 -10.25
CA TYR A 180 -16.87 -4.16 -10.27
C TYR A 180 -17.65 -4.72 -9.10
N PHE A 181 -18.34 -5.82 -9.34
CA PHE A 181 -19.01 -6.58 -8.29
C PHE A 181 -18.16 -7.80 -7.96
N GLN A 182 -17.74 -7.90 -6.71
CA GLN A 182 -17.06 -9.07 -6.17
C GLN A 182 -15.81 -9.55 -6.92
N GLY A 183 -15.11 -8.65 -7.61
CA GLY A 183 -13.91 -8.95 -8.40
C GLY A 183 -14.20 -9.54 -9.78
N ILE A 184 -15.47 -9.56 -10.21
CA ILE A 184 -15.85 -10.00 -11.55
C ILE A 184 -15.56 -8.86 -12.54
N THR A 185 -14.61 -9.11 -13.44
CA THR A 185 -14.24 -8.17 -14.51
C THR A 185 -15.36 -8.04 -15.53
N ASP A 186 -15.76 -6.80 -15.80
CA ASP A 186 -16.62 -6.46 -16.95
C ASP A 186 -16.20 -5.10 -17.50
N TYR A 187 -15.37 -5.12 -18.53
CA TYR A 187 -14.84 -3.94 -19.19
C TYR A 187 -15.91 -3.15 -19.96
N GLY A 188 -17.13 -3.69 -20.13
CA GLY A 188 -18.27 -2.97 -20.69
C GLY A 188 -18.84 -1.92 -19.74
N ASN A 189 -18.46 -1.94 -18.46
CA ASN A 189 -18.93 -0.98 -17.46
C ASN A 189 -18.11 0.32 -17.42
N THR A 190 -17.07 0.48 -18.24
CA THR A 190 -16.31 1.73 -18.27
C THR A 190 -17.14 2.88 -18.85
N GLY A 191 -17.02 4.07 -18.27
CA GLY A 191 -17.59 5.30 -18.78
C GLY A 191 -16.60 6.46 -18.66
N ASN A 192 -16.65 7.42 -19.57
CA ASN A 192 -15.71 8.54 -19.62
C ASN A 192 -16.40 9.85 -19.25
N LEU A 193 -15.76 10.65 -18.41
CA LEU A 193 -16.18 12.02 -18.10
C LEU A 193 -15.10 13.00 -18.57
N THR A 194 -15.54 14.11 -19.16
CA THR A 194 -14.63 15.18 -19.59
C THR A 194 -14.22 16.04 -18.41
N VAL A 195 -12.92 16.34 -18.34
CA VAL A 195 -12.30 17.24 -17.37
C VAL A 195 -11.38 18.23 -18.10
N ASP A 196 -11.07 19.35 -17.47
CA ASP A 196 -10.26 20.42 -18.07
C ASP A 196 -8.84 20.36 -17.48
N ASP A 197 -7.93 19.63 -18.13
CA ASP A 197 -6.53 19.45 -17.71
C ASP A 197 -6.38 18.93 -16.27
N SER A 198 -6.54 17.62 -16.11
CA SER A 198 -6.45 16.94 -14.81
C SER A 198 -5.07 16.99 -14.17
N TYR A 199 -4.01 17.35 -14.90
CA TYR A 199 -2.64 17.41 -14.38
C TYR A 199 -2.32 18.78 -13.77
N ASN A 200 -2.65 19.86 -14.48
CA ASN A 200 -2.35 21.22 -14.01
C ASN A 200 -3.43 21.80 -13.09
N LYS A 201 -4.69 21.35 -13.22
CA LYS A 201 -5.82 21.89 -12.45
C LYS A 201 -6.36 20.88 -11.46
N PHE A 202 -6.70 21.40 -10.28
CA PHE A 202 -7.46 20.62 -9.30
C PHE A 202 -8.92 20.56 -9.70
N HIS A 203 -9.48 19.37 -9.63
CA HIS A 203 -10.91 19.11 -9.72
C HIS A 203 -11.39 18.39 -8.47
N ASP A 204 -12.67 18.56 -8.16
CA ASP A 204 -13.32 17.81 -7.09
C ASP A 204 -14.06 16.62 -7.70
N TYR A 205 -13.60 15.40 -7.39
CA TYR A 205 -14.18 14.15 -7.85
C TYR A 205 -15.00 13.53 -6.72
N GLU A 206 -16.26 13.20 -7.00
CA GLU A 206 -17.19 12.73 -5.97
C GLU A 206 -17.89 11.45 -6.40
N ILE A 207 -17.91 10.48 -5.48
CA ILE A 207 -18.68 9.23 -5.61
C ILE A 207 -19.79 9.28 -4.56
N GLN A 208 -21.03 9.42 -5.04
CA GLN A 208 -22.22 9.24 -4.22
C GLN A 208 -22.72 7.82 -4.43
N TRP A 209 -22.72 7.02 -3.37
CA TRP A 209 -23.04 5.60 -3.45
C TRP A 209 -24.16 5.27 -2.47
N THR A 210 -25.25 4.74 -3.00
CA THR A 210 -26.44 4.31 -2.25
C THR A 210 -26.76 2.86 -2.58
N PRO A 211 -27.69 2.22 -1.86
CA PRO A 211 -28.14 0.86 -2.19
C PRO A 211 -28.74 0.72 -3.60
N ASP A 212 -29.19 1.83 -4.22
CA ASP A 212 -29.94 1.82 -5.47
C ASP A 212 -29.16 2.38 -6.66
N GLU A 213 -28.14 3.21 -6.42
CA GLU A 213 -27.35 3.83 -7.49
C GLU A 213 -25.98 4.33 -7.03
N ILE A 214 -25.08 4.43 -8.01
CA ILE A 214 -23.80 5.14 -7.92
C ILE A 214 -23.89 6.37 -8.82
N ARG A 215 -23.44 7.52 -8.33
CA ARG A 215 -23.25 8.74 -9.12
C ARG A 215 -21.79 9.16 -9.05
N TRP A 216 -21.21 9.44 -10.21
CA TRP A 216 -19.90 10.05 -10.34
C TRP A 216 -20.09 11.51 -10.72
N LEU A 217 -19.47 12.39 -9.95
CA LEU A 217 -19.48 13.83 -10.20
C LEU A 217 -18.07 14.38 -10.36
N VAL A 218 -17.96 15.39 -11.21
CA VAL A 218 -16.77 16.23 -11.33
C VAL A 218 -17.20 17.68 -11.13
N ASP A 219 -16.52 18.39 -10.23
CA ASP A 219 -16.80 19.80 -9.89
C ASP A 219 -18.28 20.06 -9.58
N GLY A 220 -18.89 19.12 -8.84
CA GLY A 220 -20.29 19.17 -8.43
C GLY A 220 -21.31 18.85 -9.52
N LYS A 221 -20.88 18.47 -10.73
CA LYS A 221 -21.77 18.07 -11.84
C LYS A 221 -21.81 16.56 -11.96
N VAL A 222 -23.02 15.99 -11.96
CA VAL A 222 -23.21 14.56 -12.23
C VAL A 222 -22.84 14.26 -13.68
N GLY A 223 -21.77 13.49 -13.87
CA GLY A 223 -21.33 13.04 -15.19
C GLY A 223 -21.87 11.65 -15.54
N ARG A 224 -22.05 10.78 -14.54
CA ARG A 224 -22.56 9.42 -14.73
C ARG A 224 -23.44 8.97 -13.57
N VAL A 225 -24.47 8.20 -13.89
CA VAL A 225 -25.30 7.46 -12.94
C VAL A 225 -25.34 6.00 -13.37
N LYS A 226 -25.16 5.07 -12.44
CA LYS A 226 -25.40 3.64 -12.66
C LYS A 226 -26.39 3.14 -11.62
N LYS A 227 -27.56 2.68 -12.07
CA LYS A 227 -28.58 2.14 -11.17
C LYS A 227 -28.33 0.66 -10.93
N ARG A 228 -28.56 0.22 -9.69
CA ARG A 228 -28.55 -1.21 -9.35
C ARG A 228 -29.54 -2.00 -10.21
N SER A 229 -30.71 -1.43 -10.52
CA SER A 229 -31.71 -2.10 -11.38
C SER A 229 -31.24 -2.36 -12.82
N GLU A 230 -30.09 -1.81 -13.23
CA GLU A 230 -29.46 -2.01 -14.54
C GLU A 230 -28.32 -3.05 -14.49
N THR A 231 -28.14 -3.77 -13.37
CA THR A 231 -27.04 -4.72 -13.18
C THR A 231 -27.50 -6.16 -12.96
N TRP A 232 -28.73 -6.47 -13.35
CA TRP A 232 -29.26 -7.83 -13.24
C TRP A 232 -28.42 -8.78 -14.09
N ASN A 233 -27.87 -9.81 -13.44
CA ASN A 233 -27.25 -10.92 -14.14
C ASN A 233 -28.22 -12.11 -14.12
N ALA A 234 -28.75 -12.47 -15.29
CA ALA A 234 -29.70 -13.57 -15.42
C ALA A 234 -29.06 -14.95 -15.18
N THR A 235 -27.74 -15.08 -15.33
CA THR A 235 -27.03 -16.35 -15.10
C THR A 235 -26.86 -16.61 -13.61
N SER A 236 -26.38 -15.62 -12.85
CA SER A 236 -26.18 -15.74 -11.40
C SER A 236 -27.41 -15.35 -10.57
N GLN A 237 -28.50 -14.90 -11.20
CA GLN A 237 -29.75 -14.50 -10.55
C GLN A 237 -29.54 -13.46 -9.44
N GLN A 238 -28.64 -12.50 -9.68
CA GLN A 238 -28.30 -11.45 -8.72
C GLN A 238 -28.01 -10.12 -9.40
N TRP A 239 -28.00 -9.07 -8.59
CA TRP A 239 -27.55 -7.74 -8.99
C TRP A 239 -26.03 -7.67 -8.85
N ASN A 240 -25.31 -7.60 -9.96
CA ASN A 240 -23.87 -7.36 -9.97
C ASN A 240 -23.61 -5.86 -9.73
N PHE A 241 -23.92 -5.39 -8.52
CA PHE A 241 -23.77 -4.01 -8.09
C PHE A 241 -22.94 -3.95 -6.80
N PRO A 242 -21.96 -3.03 -6.68
CA PRO A 242 -21.17 -2.86 -5.46
C PRO A 242 -22.07 -2.58 -4.26
N GLN A 243 -21.96 -3.41 -3.22
CA GLN A 243 -22.95 -3.46 -2.17
C GLN A 243 -22.37 -3.82 -0.79
N THR A 244 -21.06 -3.91 -0.65
CA THR A 244 -20.36 -4.30 0.59
C THR A 244 -19.40 -3.22 1.09
N PRO A 245 -19.10 -3.14 2.40
CA PRO A 245 -18.24 -2.10 2.94
C PRO A 245 -16.92 -1.96 2.18
N SER A 246 -16.59 -0.72 1.83
CA SER A 246 -15.40 -0.37 1.05
C SER A 246 -14.62 0.75 1.72
N ARG A 247 -13.29 0.70 1.58
CA ARG A 247 -12.40 1.78 2.02
C ARG A 247 -12.02 2.65 0.82
N VAL A 248 -11.70 3.91 1.10
CA VAL A 248 -11.15 4.80 0.08
C VAL A 248 -9.70 4.41 -0.17
N GLN A 249 -9.33 4.20 -1.43
CA GLN A 249 -7.96 4.03 -1.88
C GLN A 249 -7.60 5.12 -2.89
N ILE A 250 -6.40 5.66 -2.75
CA ILE A 250 -5.80 6.59 -3.68
C ILE A 250 -4.43 6.07 -4.10
N SER A 251 -4.11 6.16 -5.39
CA SER A 251 -2.85 5.62 -5.87
C SER A 251 -2.31 6.34 -7.12
N ILE A 252 -1.01 6.14 -7.33
CA ILE A 252 -0.35 6.24 -8.63
C ILE A 252 0.33 4.91 -8.89
N TRP A 253 0.18 4.35 -10.10
CA TRP A 253 0.70 3.03 -10.41
C TRP A 253 1.09 2.88 -11.89
N PRO A 254 2.00 1.92 -12.20
CA PRO A 254 2.56 1.78 -13.53
C PRO A 254 1.73 0.85 -14.42
N GLY A 255 0.61 1.31 -14.97
CA GLY A 255 -0.21 0.54 -15.93
C GLY A 255 0.57 0.05 -17.15
N GLY A 256 1.51 0.86 -17.62
CA GLY A 256 2.44 0.53 -18.72
C GLY A 256 3.73 -0.18 -18.30
N LEU A 257 3.76 -0.85 -17.14
CA LEU A 257 4.91 -1.66 -16.75
C LEU A 257 5.09 -2.82 -17.73
N GLU A 258 6.33 -3.11 -18.14
CA GLU A 258 6.61 -4.11 -19.18
C GLU A 258 6.15 -5.54 -18.83
N THR A 259 6.01 -5.82 -17.54
CA THR A 259 5.55 -7.12 -17.03
C THR A 259 4.03 -7.25 -16.97
N ASN A 260 3.29 -6.17 -17.23
CA ASN A 260 1.83 -6.21 -17.23
C ASN A 260 1.28 -6.89 -18.49
N ALA A 261 0.01 -7.28 -18.44
CA ALA A 261 -0.67 -7.80 -19.62
C ALA A 261 -0.71 -6.76 -20.74
N LYS A 262 -0.58 -7.21 -21.99
CA LYS A 262 -0.57 -6.32 -23.16
C LYS A 262 -1.78 -5.39 -23.21
N GLY A 263 -2.98 -5.90 -22.92
CA GLY A 263 -4.20 -5.08 -22.88
C GLY A 263 -4.13 -3.94 -21.87
N THR A 264 -3.56 -4.18 -20.67
CA THR A 264 -3.34 -3.14 -19.66
C THR A 264 -2.33 -2.10 -20.13
N ILE A 265 -1.24 -2.52 -20.75
CA ILE A 265 -0.22 -1.59 -21.29
C ILE A 265 -0.84 -0.73 -22.39
N ASP A 266 -1.59 -1.32 -23.32
CA ASP A 266 -2.22 -0.61 -24.42
C ASP A 266 -3.28 0.39 -23.91
N TRP A 267 -4.14 -0.04 -22.96
CA TRP A 267 -5.13 0.83 -22.31
C TRP A 267 -4.46 2.01 -21.59
N ALA A 268 -3.33 1.78 -20.92
CA ALA A 268 -2.60 2.83 -20.21
C ALA A 268 -1.84 3.80 -21.16
N GLY A 269 -2.00 3.65 -22.49
CA GLY A 269 -1.36 4.50 -23.49
C GLY A 269 0.07 4.10 -23.84
N GLY A 270 0.46 2.86 -23.54
CA GLY A 270 1.76 2.29 -23.86
C GLY A 270 2.71 2.16 -22.66
N LYS A 271 3.97 1.85 -22.96
CA LYS A 271 5.02 1.67 -21.94
C LYS A 271 5.40 2.99 -21.28
N ILE A 272 5.79 2.91 -20.01
CA ILE A 272 6.28 4.07 -19.26
C ILE A 272 7.64 4.52 -19.79
N ASP A 273 7.76 5.82 -20.07
CA ASP A 273 9.04 6.46 -20.32
C ASP A 273 9.72 6.85 -18.99
N TRP A 274 10.66 6.03 -18.53
CA TRP A 274 11.45 6.31 -17.34
C TRP A 274 12.57 7.35 -17.57
N ASN A 275 12.71 7.89 -18.78
CA ASN A 275 13.63 8.98 -19.12
C ASN A 275 12.90 10.28 -19.49
N SER A 276 11.62 10.38 -19.15
CA SER A 276 10.82 11.57 -19.43
C SER A 276 11.37 12.81 -18.72
N ASP A 277 10.94 13.99 -19.19
CA ASP A 277 11.32 15.26 -18.56
C ASP A 277 10.83 15.33 -17.10
N GLU A 278 9.72 14.66 -16.77
CA GLU A 278 9.20 14.57 -15.41
C GLU A 278 10.15 13.81 -14.49
N ILE A 279 10.60 12.63 -14.92
CA ILE A 279 11.58 11.84 -14.17
C ILE A 279 12.91 12.59 -14.06
N LYS A 280 13.41 13.20 -15.15
CA LYS A 280 14.66 13.97 -15.10
C LYS A 280 14.58 15.15 -14.14
N LYS A 281 13.41 15.80 -14.05
CA LYS A 281 13.21 16.99 -13.22
C LYS A 281 12.97 16.67 -11.76
N TYR A 282 12.13 15.68 -11.45
CA TYR A 282 11.68 15.40 -10.07
C TYR A 282 12.22 14.09 -9.51
N GLY A 283 12.69 13.16 -10.35
CA GLY A 283 13.10 11.82 -9.95
C GLY A 283 11.96 10.81 -9.82
N TYR A 284 10.71 11.22 -10.06
CA TYR A 284 9.51 10.38 -9.96
C TYR A 284 8.34 10.97 -10.77
N TYR A 285 7.39 10.13 -11.16
CA TYR A 285 6.03 10.59 -11.48
C TYR A 285 5.25 10.82 -10.20
N PHE A 286 4.25 11.70 -10.21
CA PHE A 286 3.42 11.93 -9.03
C PHE A 286 1.98 12.31 -9.38
N ALA A 287 1.08 12.05 -8.45
CA ALA A 287 -0.29 12.58 -8.41
C ALA A 287 -0.45 13.40 -7.12
N THR A 288 -1.25 14.48 -7.17
CA THR A 288 -1.44 15.39 -6.02
C THR A 288 -2.84 15.24 -5.45
N PHE A 289 -2.91 14.99 -4.14
CA PHE A 289 -4.16 14.85 -3.39
C PHE A 289 -4.28 15.97 -2.37
N GLY A 290 -5.33 16.78 -2.53
CA GLY A 290 -5.82 17.74 -1.55
C GLY A 290 -6.89 17.12 -0.66
N GLU A 291 -7.76 17.95 -0.09
CA GLU A 291 -8.78 17.50 0.86
C GLU A 291 -9.64 16.32 0.32
N ILE A 292 -9.84 15.31 1.18
CA ILE A 292 -10.75 14.19 0.94
C ILE A 292 -11.80 14.20 2.05
N LYS A 293 -13.08 14.28 1.69
CA LYS A 293 -14.21 14.27 2.62
C LYS A 293 -15.01 12.99 2.45
N VAL A 294 -15.22 12.26 3.53
CA VAL A 294 -16.09 11.08 3.62
C VAL A 294 -17.30 11.42 4.48
N GLU A 295 -18.49 11.12 3.98
CA GLU A 295 -19.77 11.21 4.70
C GLU A 295 -20.40 9.82 4.68
N CYS A 296 -20.48 9.17 5.83
CA CYS A 296 -21.02 7.81 5.91
C CYS A 296 -22.54 7.84 5.75
N TRP A 297 -23.08 6.81 5.10
CA TRP A 297 -24.52 6.60 5.01
C TRP A 297 -25.21 6.62 6.38
N LYS A 298 -26.38 7.26 6.49
CA LYS A 298 -27.14 7.33 7.73
C LYS A 298 -28.41 6.49 7.58
N THR A 299 -28.44 5.34 8.23
CA THR A 299 -29.61 4.46 8.27
C THR A 299 -29.68 3.71 9.58
N ASP A 300 -30.90 3.47 10.05
CA ASP A 300 -31.18 2.59 11.19
C ASP A 300 -31.47 1.14 10.76
N LYS A 301 -31.62 0.89 9.46
CA LYS A 301 -31.99 -0.40 8.89
C LYS A 301 -30.93 -0.86 7.91
N ALA A 302 -30.58 -2.14 8.01
CA ALA A 302 -29.72 -2.79 7.04
C ALA A 302 -30.38 -2.80 5.64
N PRO A 303 -29.59 -2.79 4.55
CA PRO A 303 -28.12 -2.71 4.54
C PRO A 303 -27.61 -1.27 4.76
N GLY A 304 -26.34 -1.12 5.16
CA GLY A 304 -25.67 0.19 5.30
C GLY A 304 -25.64 0.78 6.71
N THR A 305 -26.01 0.03 7.75
CA THR A 305 -25.89 0.52 9.14
C THR A 305 -24.42 0.66 9.52
N ASN A 306 -24.11 1.61 10.40
CA ASN A 306 -22.75 1.94 10.85
C ASN A 306 -22.71 2.31 12.34
N LYS A 307 -23.45 1.57 13.17
CA LYS A 307 -23.63 1.84 14.61
C LYS A 307 -22.61 1.16 15.49
N GLY A 308 -22.03 0.05 15.03
CA GLY A 308 -20.99 -0.69 15.72
C GLY A 308 -19.60 -0.07 15.52
N ILE A 309 -18.58 -0.86 15.84
CA ILE A 309 -17.18 -0.48 15.64
C ILE A 309 -16.55 -1.20 14.44
N SER A 310 -17.14 -2.30 13.97
CA SER A 310 -16.58 -3.11 12.88
C SER A 310 -17.62 -3.86 12.05
N TYR A 311 -17.26 -4.12 10.80
CA TYR A 311 -17.97 -5.02 9.88
C TYR A 311 -17.28 -6.37 9.77
N TYR A 312 -18.07 -7.43 9.64
CA TYR A 312 -17.60 -8.74 9.19
C TYR A 312 -18.67 -9.44 8.35
N TYR A 313 -18.31 -10.52 7.66
CA TYR A 313 -19.25 -11.33 6.88
C TYR A 313 -19.61 -12.59 7.65
N ASN A 314 -20.90 -12.92 7.72
CA ASN A 314 -21.38 -14.15 8.36
C ASN A 314 -21.67 -15.29 7.37
N ASP A 315 -21.54 -15.04 6.07
CA ASP A 315 -21.71 -16.04 5.00
C ASP A 315 -20.78 -15.75 3.81
N ILE A 316 -20.35 -16.80 3.11
CA ILE A 316 -19.36 -16.71 2.02
C ILE A 316 -19.92 -16.12 0.72
N SER A 317 -21.25 -15.97 0.59
CA SER A 317 -21.83 -15.23 -0.53
C SER A 317 -21.40 -13.77 -0.51
N ALA A 318 -21.03 -13.24 0.67
CA ALA A 318 -20.49 -11.91 0.86
C ALA A 318 -21.28 -10.80 0.14
N THR A 319 -22.60 -10.94 0.12
CA THR A 319 -23.53 -9.92 -0.35
C THR A 319 -23.96 -9.02 0.80
N ASN A 320 -24.65 -7.92 0.50
CA ASN A 320 -25.01 -6.92 1.50
C ASN A 320 -25.81 -7.47 2.71
N ASN A 321 -26.60 -8.52 2.50
CA ASN A 321 -27.39 -9.18 3.55
C ASN A 321 -26.57 -10.09 4.48
N THR A 322 -25.28 -10.27 4.20
CA THR A 322 -24.34 -11.07 5.01
C THR A 322 -23.35 -10.23 5.82
N VAL A 323 -23.33 -8.92 5.53
CA VAL A 323 -22.51 -7.96 6.26
C VAL A 323 -23.16 -7.70 7.61
N VAL A 324 -22.39 -7.89 8.68
CA VAL A 324 -22.82 -7.65 10.05
C VAL A 324 -22.10 -6.43 10.61
N ASP A 325 -22.89 -5.41 10.95
CA ASP A 325 -22.46 -4.26 11.76
C ASP A 325 -22.38 -4.70 13.24
N SER A 326 -21.18 -4.65 13.82
CA SER A 326 -20.85 -5.37 15.05
C SER A 326 -19.93 -4.60 15.99
N ASN A 327 -19.73 -5.15 17.19
CA ASN A 327 -18.74 -4.65 18.15
C ASN A 327 -17.49 -5.55 18.24
N LYS A 328 -17.20 -6.36 17.22
CA LYS A 328 -16.00 -7.20 17.23
C LYS A 328 -14.74 -6.32 17.19
N PRO A 329 -13.66 -6.70 17.89
CA PRO A 329 -12.41 -5.95 17.91
C PRO A 329 -11.76 -5.87 16.53
N THR A 330 -11.01 -4.80 16.28
CA THR A 330 -10.31 -4.54 15.01
C THR A 330 -8.79 -4.48 15.15
N ILE A 331 -8.26 -4.58 16.37
CA ILE A 331 -6.85 -4.29 16.68
C ILE A 331 -6.11 -5.59 17.04
N LEU A 332 -5.17 -5.97 16.19
CA LEU A 332 -4.22 -7.05 16.47
C LEU A 332 -3.20 -6.63 17.54
N LYS A 333 -2.81 -7.56 18.40
CA LYS A 333 -1.73 -7.34 19.39
C LYS A 333 -0.33 -7.50 18.80
N SER A 334 -0.20 -8.25 17.71
CA SER A 334 1.05 -8.41 16.97
C SER A 334 0.80 -8.82 15.51
N PHE A 335 1.84 -8.79 14.68
CA PHE A 335 1.80 -9.29 13.30
C PHE A 335 1.71 -10.81 13.16
N LEU A 336 1.67 -11.55 14.28
CA LEU A 336 1.33 -12.97 14.28
C LEU A 336 -0.18 -13.22 14.46
N GLY A 337 -0.95 -12.17 14.78
CA GLY A 337 -2.38 -12.26 15.01
C GLY A 337 -3.20 -12.46 13.74
N THR A 338 -4.40 -13.01 13.91
CA THR A 338 -5.40 -13.25 12.87
C THR A 338 -6.78 -12.86 13.39
N GLY A 339 -7.82 -12.88 12.54
CA GLY A 339 -9.21 -12.68 12.99
C GLY A 339 -9.66 -13.73 14.03
N THR A 340 -9.19 -14.97 13.91
CA THR A 340 -9.46 -16.05 14.87
C THR A 340 -8.63 -15.99 16.14
N ASN A 341 -7.46 -15.33 16.13
CA ASN A 341 -6.60 -15.17 17.30
C ASN A 341 -5.85 -13.83 17.26
N MET A 342 -6.51 -12.77 17.71
CA MET A 342 -5.99 -11.41 17.66
C MET A 342 -4.87 -11.13 18.68
N ASN A 343 -4.71 -12.00 19.69
CA ASN A 343 -3.72 -11.87 20.76
C ASN A 343 -2.44 -12.70 20.53
N LYS A 344 -2.36 -13.46 19.43
CA LYS A 344 -1.19 -14.29 19.14
C LYS A 344 0.07 -13.43 19.09
N GLY A 345 1.13 -13.86 19.78
CA GLY A 345 2.40 -13.13 19.86
C GLY A 345 2.41 -11.92 20.78
N ASP A 346 1.37 -11.71 21.60
CA ASP A 346 1.37 -10.66 22.62
C ASP A 346 2.42 -10.96 23.72
N LYS A 347 3.39 -10.06 23.87
CA LYS A 347 4.49 -10.17 24.85
C LYS A 347 3.99 -10.15 26.29
N ALA A 348 2.77 -9.67 26.54
CA ALA A 348 2.18 -9.70 27.88
C ALA A 348 1.75 -11.11 28.33
N GLN A 349 1.71 -12.10 27.42
CA GLN A 349 1.18 -13.45 27.69
C GLN A 349 2.20 -14.60 27.70
N SER A 350 3.50 -14.37 27.43
CA SER A 350 4.49 -15.47 27.38
C SER A 350 5.74 -15.24 28.25
N GLY A 351 5.80 -15.94 29.38
CA GLY A 351 7.04 -16.24 30.11
C GLY A 351 7.79 -17.46 29.55
N SER A 352 7.77 -17.71 28.23
CA SER A 352 8.52 -18.81 27.62
C SER A 352 8.86 -18.56 26.15
N ALA A 353 9.97 -19.19 25.75
CA ALA A 353 10.84 -18.91 24.62
C ALA A 353 10.19 -18.57 23.27
N SER A 354 10.82 -17.59 22.61
CA SER A 354 10.68 -17.20 21.21
C SER A 354 10.73 -18.42 20.27
N GLN A 355 9.59 -18.84 19.73
CA GLN A 355 9.53 -19.51 18.43
C GLN A 355 9.48 -18.45 17.34
N SER A 356 10.54 -18.37 16.54
CA SER A 356 10.59 -17.56 15.32
C SER A 356 9.64 -18.15 14.27
N SER A 357 8.37 -17.77 14.33
CA SER A 357 7.46 -17.95 13.20
C SER A 357 7.83 -16.88 12.18
N ALA A 358 8.31 -17.27 11.00
CA ALA A 358 8.66 -16.34 9.94
C ALA A 358 7.41 -15.54 9.53
N VAL A 359 7.43 -14.22 9.72
CA VAL A 359 6.41 -13.32 9.17
C VAL A 359 6.68 -13.25 7.67
N HIS A 360 5.73 -13.67 6.83
CA HIS A 360 5.88 -13.58 5.38
C HIS A 360 6.09 -12.12 4.98
N ALA A 361 6.94 -11.89 3.97
CA ALA A 361 7.09 -10.56 3.39
C ALA A 361 5.71 -10.10 2.92
N ILE A 362 5.27 -8.94 3.43
CA ILE A 362 3.97 -8.37 3.03
C ILE A 362 4.07 -8.08 1.53
N PRO A 363 3.15 -8.59 0.71
CA PRO A 363 3.08 -8.33 -0.71
C PRO A 363 3.23 -6.84 -0.98
N GLY A 364 4.26 -6.50 -1.76
CA GLY A 364 4.54 -5.12 -2.10
C GLY A 364 5.21 -4.26 -1.02
N GLY A 365 5.48 -4.83 0.16
CA GLY A 365 6.22 -4.18 1.24
C GLY A 365 7.73 -4.22 1.05
N GLY A 366 8.21 -4.04 -0.19
CA GLY A 366 9.63 -3.89 -0.47
C GLY A 366 10.19 -2.75 0.36
N VAL A 367 11.10 -3.07 1.29
CA VAL A 367 11.73 -2.09 2.17
C VAL A 367 12.71 -1.28 1.31
N VAL A 368 12.42 0.00 1.08
CA VAL A 368 13.46 0.97 0.71
C VAL A 368 14.27 1.19 1.99
N GLY A 369 15.54 0.76 1.96
CA GLY A 369 16.37 0.47 3.14
C GLY A 369 16.21 1.41 4.33
N SER A 370 15.74 0.85 5.45
CA SER A 370 16.00 1.40 6.78
C SER A 370 17.28 0.75 7.29
N GLY A 371 18.32 1.56 7.49
CA GLY A 371 19.58 1.11 8.08
C GLY A 371 19.35 0.49 9.45
N ASN A 372 20.20 -0.49 9.78
CA ASN A 372 20.30 -1.11 11.09
C ASN A 372 20.06 -0.11 12.23
N THR A 373 19.01 -0.32 13.02
CA THR A 373 18.94 0.19 14.39
C THR A 373 19.70 -0.79 15.28
N PRO A 374 20.85 -0.42 15.87
CA PRO A 374 21.50 -1.24 16.89
C PRO A 374 20.61 -1.32 18.13
N GLY A 375 20.64 -2.49 18.78
CA GLY A 375 19.82 -2.84 19.92
C GLY A 375 19.88 -1.83 21.07
N VAL A 376 18.72 -1.62 21.68
CA VAL A 376 18.55 -0.94 22.95
C VAL A 376 18.79 -1.99 24.04
N ASP A 377 20.01 -2.09 24.52
CA ASP A 377 20.30 -2.77 25.79
C ASP A 377 20.32 -1.72 26.90
N GLY A 378 19.31 -1.76 27.76
CA GLY A 378 19.31 -1.07 29.03
C GLY A 378 20.13 -1.84 30.05
N ASN A 379 21.09 -1.18 30.70
CA ASN A 379 21.46 -1.51 32.06
C ASN A 379 21.87 -0.24 32.82
N GLY A 380 21.32 -0.08 34.03
CA GLY A 380 21.50 1.08 34.89
C GLY A 380 22.88 1.16 35.52
N GLY A 381 23.30 2.39 35.83
CA GLY A 381 24.52 2.68 36.56
C GLY A 381 24.60 4.16 36.93
N SER A 382 24.39 4.42 38.21
CA SER A 382 24.50 5.68 38.95
C SER A 382 25.76 6.52 38.70
N GLY A 383 25.65 7.84 38.89
CA GLY A 383 26.68 8.60 39.62
C GLY A 383 27.31 9.80 38.90
N SER A 384 26.80 10.99 39.27
CA SER A 384 27.49 12.26 39.52
C SER A 384 28.79 12.68 38.81
N SER A 385 28.72 13.97 38.43
CA SER A 385 29.69 15.05 38.66
C SER A 385 30.71 15.42 37.57
N GLY A 386 30.75 16.72 37.28
CA GLY A 386 32.02 17.47 37.33
C GLY A 386 32.52 18.09 36.03
N GLY A 387 32.09 19.32 35.75
CA GLY A 387 32.97 20.49 35.67
C GLY A 387 34.07 20.61 34.60
N SER A 388 33.90 21.65 33.76
CA SER A 388 34.82 22.79 33.60
C SER A 388 36.05 22.74 32.68
N GLY A 389 36.16 23.81 31.86
CA GLY A 389 37.41 24.51 31.51
C GLY A 389 38.03 24.15 30.15
N SER A 390 37.92 25.00 29.11
CA SER A 390 38.72 26.21 28.82
C SER A 390 40.14 25.95 28.31
N GLY A 391 40.51 26.50 27.15
CA GLY A 391 41.92 26.65 26.76
C GLY A 391 42.13 26.79 25.25
N SER A 392 43.06 27.65 24.85
CA SER A 392 43.13 28.36 23.57
C SER A 392 44.42 28.08 22.79
N SER A 393 44.42 28.51 21.52
CA SER A 393 45.53 29.03 20.69
C SER A 393 46.59 28.11 20.02
N SER A 394 46.57 28.21 18.68
CA SER A 394 47.66 28.56 17.72
C SER A 394 48.82 27.60 17.37
N GLY A 395 48.96 27.34 16.06
CA GLY A 395 50.20 27.61 15.32
C GLY A 395 50.96 26.43 14.67
N GLY A 396 50.88 26.31 13.33
CA GLY A 396 52.06 26.30 12.44
C GLY A 396 52.84 25.00 12.13
N ALA A 397 52.71 24.59 10.85
CA ALA A 397 53.76 24.09 9.93
C ALA A 397 54.17 22.59 9.92
N ALA A 398 54.41 22.14 8.69
CA ALA A 398 54.52 20.77 8.20
C ALA A 398 55.90 20.10 8.41
N SER A 399 55.87 18.76 8.55
CA SER A 399 56.84 17.85 7.94
C SER A 399 56.34 16.40 8.01
N ASN A 400 56.29 15.72 6.85
CA ASN A 400 55.82 14.35 6.63
C ASN A 400 56.95 13.34 6.98
N PRO A 401 56.69 12.21 7.65
CA PRO A 401 56.64 10.94 6.89
C PRO A 401 55.76 9.84 7.51
N GLY A 402 55.27 8.92 6.67
CA GLY A 402 54.89 7.57 7.10
C GLY A 402 53.43 7.40 7.53
N CYS A 403 52.71 6.57 6.77
CA CYS A 403 51.31 6.24 6.94
C CYS A 403 51.01 5.56 8.30
N SER A 404 50.07 6.12 9.07
CA SER A 404 49.28 5.36 10.05
C SER A 404 47.94 6.06 10.36
N SER A 405 46.85 5.29 10.18
CA SER A 405 45.51 5.35 10.79
C SER A 405 44.76 6.69 10.89
N ASP A 406 43.97 7.02 9.86
CA ASP A 406 42.52 7.30 9.93
C ASP A 406 42.03 7.82 8.55
N GLY A 407 41.28 6.99 7.83
CA GLY A 407 40.67 7.34 6.53
C GLY A 407 40.94 6.31 5.43
N PHE A 408 39.87 5.67 4.94
CA PHE A 408 39.89 4.79 3.77
C PHE A 408 39.97 5.63 2.47
N VAL A 409 40.90 5.25 1.60
CA VAL A 409 41.39 5.96 0.40
C VAL A 409 40.53 5.66 -0.83
N GLN A 410 40.17 6.69 -1.61
CA GLN A 410 39.72 6.53 -3.00
C GLN A 410 40.88 6.81 -3.96
N ASN A 411 41.40 5.74 -4.55
CA ASN A 411 42.22 5.60 -5.76
C ASN A 411 43.47 6.51 -5.96
N CYS A 412 44.65 5.88 -6.12
CA CYS A 412 45.90 6.52 -6.53
C CYS A 412 46.19 6.28 -8.02
N GLY A 413 46.29 7.35 -8.82
CA GLY A 413 46.84 7.40 -10.20
C GLY A 413 45.85 7.00 -11.31
N GLN A 414 45.73 7.64 -12.48
CA GLN A 414 46.52 8.67 -13.17
C GLN A 414 45.65 9.53 -14.12
N ALA A 415 46.05 10.81 -14.25
CA ALA A 415 46.12 11.70 -15.44
C ALA A 415 44.87 11.86 -16.37
N ALA A 416 44.22 13.03 -16.34
CA ALA A 416 44.45 14.22 -17.22
C ALA A 416 43.51 14.17 -18.46
N THR A 417 42.76 15.19 -18.91
CA THR A 417 42.87 16.67 -18.86
C THR A 417 41.51 17.36 -19.10
N ASP A 418 41.42 18.59 -18.57
CA ASP A 418 40.68 19.78 -19.02
C ASP A 418 39.13 19.88 -19.00
N GLY A 419 38.66 20.85 -18.20
CA GLY A 419 38.01 22.03 -18.79
C GLY A 419 36.65 22.45 -18.24
N GLY A 420 36.63 23.31 -17.20
CA GLY A 420 35.71 24.46 -17.15
C GLY A 420 34.54 24.41 -16.16
N ASP A 421 34.66 25.26 -15.14
CA ASP A 421 33.75 25.56 -14.02
C ASP A 421 32.30 25.93 -14.36
N GLY A 422 31.40 25.66 -13.40
CA GLY A 422 30.03 26.19 -13.40
C GLY A 422 29.11 25.67 -12.29
N ASN A 423 29.58 25.77 -11.06
CA ASN A 423 28.96 25.41 -9.78
C ASN A 423 27.47 25.85 -9.62
N ASN A 424 26.53 24.93 -9.38
CA ASN A 424 25.79 24.93 -8.10
C ASN A 424 25.04 23.61 -7.82
N SER A 425 25.08 23.28 -6.54
CA SER A 425 24.83 22.02 -5.86
C SER A 425 23.36 21.78 -5.48
N ASN A 426 22.87 20.57 -5.76
CA ASN A 426 22.27 19.64 -4.79
C ASN A 426 21.47 18.56 -5.52
N ASN A 427 22.10 17.42 -5.81
CA ASN A 427 21.33 16.20 -6.08
C ASN A 427 22.14 15.00 -5.61
N ALA A 428 21.89 14.58 -4.37
CA ALA A 428 22.35 13.30 -3.87
C ALA A 428 21.49 12.20 -4.50
N VAL A 429 21.92 11.70 -5.66
CA VAL A 429 21.41 10.46 -6.25
C VAL A 429 21.80 9.31 -5.32
N ARG A 430 20.84 8.77 -4.57
CA ARG A 430 21.01 7.49 -3.88
C ARG A 430 20.58 6.38 -4.83
N GLY A 431 21.55 5.56 -5.25
CA GLY A 431 21.29 4.33 -5.98
C GLY A 431 20.51 3.36 -5.09
N ALA A 432 19.30 3.02 -5.51
CA ALA A 432 18.52 1.95 -4.91
C ALA A 432 19.03 0.61 -5.43
N ASP A 433 19.48 -0.24 -4.51
CA ASP A 433 19.91 -1.59 -4.80
C ASP A 433 18.72 -2.51 -5.10
N ARG A 434 18.97 -3.46 -6.00
CA ARG A 434 17.99 -4.25 -6.72
C ARG A 434 17.38 -5.35 -5.84
N THR A 435 16.06 -5.34 -5.71
CA THR A 435 15.27 -6.57 -5.48
C THR A 435 14.16 -6.65 -6.52
N LEU A 436 14.35 -7.55 -7.49
CA LEU A 436 13.36 -7.96 -8.49
C LEU A 436 12.31 -8.82 -7.78
N GLY A 437 11.30 -8.18 -7.19
CA GLY A 437 10.04 -8.82 -6.83
C GLY A 437 8.98 -8.31 -7.79
N ALA A 438 8.48 -9.17 -8.68
CA ALA A 438 7.31 -8.87 -9.50
C ALA A 438 6.16 -8.56 -8.55
N SER A 439 5.81 -7.28 -8.43
CA SER A 439 4.97 -6.81 -7.34
C SER A 439 3.59 -6.43 -7.88
N ALA A 440 2.60 -7.19 -7.41
CA ALA A 440 1.19 -7.12 -7.73
C ALA A 440 0.51 -5.83 -7.21
N PHE A 441 1.05 -4.66 -7.54
CA PHE A 441 0.43 -3.39 -7.22
C PHE A 441 -0.53 -2.99 -8.32
N ALA A 442 -1.77 -2.69 -7.92
CA ALA A 442 -2.88 -2.22 -8.75
C ALA A 442 -3.48 -3.21 -9.76
N VAL A 443 -2.95 -4.44 -9.88
CA VAL A 443 -3.47 -5.44 -10.84
C VAL A 443 -4.64 -6.27 -10.29
N ILE A 444 -5.39 -5.79 -9.29
CA ILE A 444 -6.39 -6.67 -8.65
C ILE A 444 -7.60 -6.93 -9.57
N ILE A 445 -7.87 -6.10 -10.59
CA ILE A 445 -8.94 -6.37 -11.58
C ILE A 445 -8.48 -6.20 -13.05
N GLY A 446 -7.18 -5.92 -13.30
CA GLY A 446 -6.64 -5.82 -14.67
C GLY A 446 -6.40 -7.15 -15.41
N ILE A 447 -6.54 -8.33 -14.76
CA ILE A 447 -5.95 -9.59 -15.26
C ILE A 447 -6.90 -10.71 -15.73
N ALA A 448 -8.22 -10.61 -15.63
CA ALA A 448 -9.10 -11.71 -16.10
C ALA A 448 -9.85 -11.36 -17.39
N GLY A 449 -9.23 -11.56 -18.55
CA GLY A 449 -9.96 -11.64 -19.83
C GLY A 449 -9.20 -11.30 -21.10
N LEU A 450 -8.15 -12.06 -21.46
CA LEU A 450 -7.60 -12.04 -22.83
C LEU A 450 -7.17 -13.45 -23.25
N LEU A 451 -8.16 -14.34 -23.39
CA LEU A 451 -8.03 -15.57 -24.19
C LEU A 451 -9.03 -15.66 -25.35
N PHE A 452 -9.86 -14.64 -25.57
CA PHE A 452 -10.72 -14.55 -26.76
C PHE A 452 -10.89 -13.10 -27.18
N LEU A 453 -9.91 -12.58 -27.93
CA LEU A 453 -10.09 -11.66 -29.06
C LEU A 453 -8.92 -11.86 -30.03
#